data_AF-A0A2E5TV47-F1
#
_entry.id   AF-A0A2E5TV47-F1
#
_cell.length_a   1.000
_cell.length_b   1.000
_cell.length_c   1.000
_cell.angle_alpha   90.00
_cell.angle_beta   90.00
_cell.angle_gamma   90.00
#
_symmetry.space_group_name_H-M   'P 1'
#
loop_
_entity.id
_entity.type
_entity.pdbx_description
1 polymer ?
#
loop_
_entity_poly.entity_id
_entity_poly.type
_entity_poly.pdbx_seq_one_letter_code
_entity_poly.pdbx_strand_id
1 'polypeptide(L)'
;MRPVLAAYCFKCHGPDEKSRKAKLRLDVRPEVDFFEEILDRIDHSDPDEIMPPPTAKKPLSNAQKEMLRAWIKDGAVYTEHWAFVAPKVSALPKVKEVDWPLNELDYYTLRQLES
;
A
#
# COMPACT_ATOMS: atom_id res chain seq x y z
N MET A 1 -2.31 3.26 -0.06
CA MET A 1 -3.41 2.59 0.67
C MET A 1 -3.09 1.22 1.26
N ARG A 2 -2.24 0.41 0.60
CA ARG A 2 -1.89 -0.97 1.03
C ARG A 2 -1.62 -1.20 2.53
N PRO A 3 -0.93 -0.31 3.29
CA PRO A 3 -0.71 -0.53 4.72
C PRO A 3 -1.99 -0.61 5.55
N VAL A 4 -3.01 0.19 5.22
CA VAL A 4 -4.31 0.16 5.92
C VAL A 4 -5.04 -1.15 5.60
N LEU A 5 -5.11 -1.53 4.32
CA LEU A 5 -5.75 -2.80 3.94
C LEU A 5 -5.04 -4.02 4.58
N ALA A 6 -3.72 -3.99 4.67
CA ALA A 6 -2.94 -5.04 5.32
C ALA A 6 -3.23 -5.15 6.83
N ALA A 7 -3.34 -4.01 7.52
CA ALA A 7 -3.56 -3.98 8.96
C ALA A 7 -4.99 -4.38 9.35
N TYR A 8 -5.99 -4.01 8.54
CA TYR A 8 -7.41 -4.06 8.92
C TYR A 8 -8.24 -5.06 8.10
N CYS A 9 -7.85 -5.40 6.87
CA CYS A 9 -8.70 -6.16 5.94
C CYS A 9 -8.15 -7.54 5.59
N PHE A 10 -6.83 -7.69 5.37
CA PHE A 10 -6.25 -8.93 4.81
C PHE A 10 -6.34 -10.15 5.72
N LYS A 11 -6.62 -9.97 7.02
CA LYS A 11 -6.85 -11.11 7.92
C LYS A 11 -8.06 -11.95 7.50
N CYS A 12 -9.09 -11.33 6.92
CA CYS A 12 -10.31 -12.01 6.47
C CYS A 12 -10.50 -11.94 4.95
N HIS A 13 -9.80 -11.04 4.25
CA HIS A 13 -9.90 -10.84 2.81
C HIS A 13 -8.53 -10.85 2.12
N GLY A 14 -7.64 -11.71 2.61
CA GLY A 14 -6.26 -11.86 2.11
C GLY A 14 -5.97 -13.25 1.56
N PRO A 15 -4.68 -13.64 1.44
CA PRO A 15 -4.27 -14.85 0.73
C PRO A 15 -4.64 -16.16 1.45
N ASP A 16 -4.82 -16.15 2.77
CA ASP A 16 -5.10 -17.37 3.54
C ASP A 16 -6.53 -17.86 3.31
N GLU A 17 -6.66 -18.99 2.61
CA GLU A 17 -7.96 -19.56 2.25
C GLU A 17 -8.81 -19.96 3.45
N LYS A 18 -8.19 -20.36 4.56
CA LYS A 18 -8.91 -20.87 5.74
C LYS A 18 -9.62 -19.76 6.51
N SER A 19 -9.07 -18.55 6.50
CA SER A 19 -9.65 -17.37 7.14
C SER A 19 -10.42 -16.47 6.16
N ARG A 20 -10.33 -16.75 4.85
CA ARG A 20 -10.91 -15.93 3.78
C ARG A 20 -12.44 -15.98 3.78
N LYS A 21 -13.05 -14.82 3.93
CA LYS A 21 -14.50 -14.60 3.83
C LYS A 21 -14.88 -14.14 2.41
N ALA A 22 -16.10 -14.52 1.99
CA ALA A 22 -16.70 -14.13 0.71
C ALA A 22 -15.87 -14.47 -0.54
N LYS A 23 -14.85 -15.35 -0.43
CA LYS A 23 -13.83 -15.59 -1.48
C LYS A 23 -13.15 -14.30 -2.00
N LEU A 24 -13.26 -13.20 -1.26
CA LEU A 24 -12.75 -11.90 -1.64
C LEU A 24 -11.26 -11.79 -1.31
N ARG A 25 -10.49 -11.26 -2.26
CA ARG A 25 -9.06 -11.02 -2.15
C ARG A 25 -8.78 -9.53 -2.37
N LEU A 26 -8.47 -8.81 -1.29
CA LEU A 26 -8.10 -7.40 -1.32
C LEU A 26 -6.58 -7.18 -1.38
N ASP A 27 -5.78 -8.22 -1.18
CA ASP A 27 -4.32 -8.19 -1.28
C ASP A 27 -3.79 -8.23 -2.71
N VAL A 28 -4.66 -8.64 -3.65
CA VAL A 28 -4.49 -8.49 -5.10
C VAL A 28 -5.61 -7.60 -5.63
N ARG A 29 -5.42 -7.01 -6.81
CA ARG A 29 -6.49 -6.21 -7.44
C ARG A 29 -7.65 -7.15 -7.79
N PRO A 30 -8.85 -6.94 -7.23
CA PRO A 30 -10.00 -7.77 -7.57
C PRO A 30 -10.44 -7.50 -9.01
N GLU A 31 -10.90 -8.54 -9.71
CA GLU A 31 -11.45 -8.43 -11.07
C GLU A 31 -12.84 -7.78 -11.09
N VAL A 32 -13.58 -7.94 -9.99
CA VAL A 32 -14.91 -7.39 -9.79
C VAL A 32 -14.83 -6.22 -8.81
N ASP A 33 -15.60 -5.17 -9.08
CA ASP A 33 -15.67 -4.00 -8.22
C ASP A 33 -16.48 -4.33 -6.95
N PHE A 34 -15.79 -4.32 -5.80
CA PHE A 34 -16.38 -4.47 -4.47
C PHE A 34 -16.15 -3.22 -3.62
N PHE A 35 -15.72 -2.11 -4.21
CA PHE A 35 -15.30 -0.94 -3.45
C PHE A 35 -16.48 -0.21 -2.81
N GLU A 36 -17.63 -0.14 -3.48
CA GLU A 36 -18.86 0.40 -2.87
C GLU A 36 -19.29 -0.39 -1.63
N GLU A 37 -19.23 -1.73 -1.69
CA GLU A 37 -19.58 -2.57 -0.52
C GLU A 37 -18.62 -2.35 0.65
N ILE A 38 -17.34 -2.03 0.38
CA ILE A 38 -16.40 -1.64 1.44
C ILE A 38 -16.87 -0.35 2.12
N LEU A 39 -17.34 0.64 1.36
CA LEU A 39 -17.81 1.91 1.91
C LEU A 39 -19.05 1.74 2.80
N ASP A 40 -19.93 0.81 2.47
CA ASP A 40 -21.09 0.45 3.29
C ASP A 40 -20.66 -0.27 4.56
N ARG A 41 -19.76 -1.26 4.45
CA ARG A 41 -19.35 -2.10 5.58
C ARG A 41 -18.49 -1.38 6.61
N ILE A 42 -17.71 -0.36 6.25
CA ILE A 42 -16.84 0.34 7.22
C ILE A 42 -17.61 1.21 8.23
N ASP A 43 -18.86 1.56 7.93
CA ASP A 43 -19.75 2.36 8.77
C ASP A 43 -21.11 1.69 9.03
N HIS A 44 -21.22 0.38 8.78
CA HIS A 44 -22.45 -0.35 9.04
C HIS A 44 -22.76 -0.41 10.55
N SER A 45 -24.05 -0.33 10.90
CA SER A 45 -24.51 -0.35 12.29
C SER A 45 -24.61 -1.76 12.88
N ASP A 46 -24.90 -2.76 12.03
CA ASP A 46 -24.95 -4.18 12.40
C ASP A 46 -23.52 -4.74 12.65
N PRO A 47 -23.25 -5.30 13.85
CA PRO A 47 -21.98 -5.95 14.19
C PRO A 47 -21.55 -7.11 13.28
N ASP A 48 -22.50 -7.78 12.61
CA ASP A 48 -22.20 -8.90 11.70
C ASP A 48 -21.84 -8.43 10.30
N GLU A 49 -22.27 -7.23 9.92
CA GLU A 49 -21.98 -6.63 8.61
C GLU A 49 -20.79 -5.65 8.64
N ILE A 50 -20.52 -5.04 9.81
CA ILE A 50 -19.44 -4.05 9.95
C ILE A 50 -18.05 -4.67 9.76
N MET A 51 -17.19 -3.97 9.02
CA MET A 51 -15.80 -4.37 8.77
C MET A 51 -14.82 -3.28 9.22
N PRO A 52 -13.75 -3.62 9.96
CA PRO A 52 -13.43 -4.95 10.49
C PRO A 52 -14.42 -5.41 11.57
N PRO A 53 -14.70 -6.72 11.68
CA PRO A 53 -15.67 -7.21 12.65
C PRO A 53 -15.18 -6.93 14.08
N PRO A 54 -16.07 -6.71 15.07
CA PRO A 54 -15.66 -6.41 16.45
C PRO A 54 -14.73 -7.47 17.06
N THR A 55 -14.89 -8.73 16.66
CA THR A 55 -14.03 -9.86 17.06
C THR A 55 -12.59 -9.73 16.60
N ALA A 56 -12.31 -8.95 15.55
CA ALA A 56 -10.95 -8.63 15.11
C ALA A 56 -10.24 -7.67 16.07
N LYS A 57 -10.97 -6.96 16.94
CA LYS A 57 -10.46 -5.99 17.93
C LYS A 57 -9.54 -4.92 17.30
N LYS A 58 -9.85 -4.54 16.06
CA LYS A 58 -9.09 -3.58 15.25
C LYS A 58 -10.06 -2.66 14.49
N PRO A 59 -10.82 -1.80 15.18
CA PRO A 59 -11.68 -0.85 14.48
C PRO A 59 -10.85 0.14 13.66
N LEU A 60 -11.39 0.59 12.54
CA LEU A 60 -10.81 1.69 11.78
C LEU A 60 -11.04 3.01 12.52
N SER A 61 -10.03 3.86 12.57
CA SER A 61 -10.21 5.25 13.00
C SER A 61 -10.94 6.07 11.94
N ASN A 62 -11.55 7.19 12.34
CA ASN A 62 -12.22 8.09 11.38
C ASN A 62 -11.27 8.53 10.25
N ALA A 63 -10.02 8.85 10.58
CA ALA A 63 -9.01 9.19 9.57
C ALA A 63 -8.76 8.06 8.57
N GLN A 64 -8.74 6.80 9.03
CA GLN A 64 -8.56 5.64 8.15
C GLN A 64 -9.78 5.39 7.27
N LYS A 65 -10.99 5.62 7.78
CA LYS A 65 -12.23 5.55 7.00
C LYS A 65 -12.24 6.62 5.89
N GLU A 66 -11.86 7.85 6.21
CA GLU A 66 -11.73 8.91 5.21
C GLU A 66 -10.65 8.60 4.16
N MET A 67 -9.51 8.03 4.57
CA MET A 67 -8.49 7.55 3.63
C MET A 67 -9.01 6.45 2.70
N LEU A 68 -9.84 5.53 3.21
CA LEU A 68 -10.51 4.49 2.40
C LEU A 68 -11.46 5.13 1.38
N ARG A 69 -12.31 6.07 1.83
CA ARG A 69 -13.25 6.80 0.98
C ARG A 69 -12.55 7.54 -0.15
N ALA A 70 -11.51 8.31 0.19
CA ALA A 70 -10.72 9.04 -0.79
C ALA A 70 -10.03 8.09 -1.79
N TRP A 71 -9.41 7.03 -1.32
CA TRP A 71 -8.73 6.07 -2.19
C TRP A 71 -9.69 5.36 -3.15
N ILE A 72 -10.90 5.00 -2.70
CA ILE A 72 -11.93 4.40 -3.55
C ILE A 72 -12.42 5.39 -4.60
N LYS A 73 -12.70 6.64 -4.18
CA LYS A 73 -13.08 7.73 -5.09
C LYS A 73 -12.02 8.01 -6.16
N ASP A 74 -10.74 7.84 -5.82
CA ASP A 74 -9.60 7.99 -6.75
C ASP A 74 -9.40 6.74 -7.65
N GLY A 75 -10.38 5.83 -7.70
CA GLY A 75 -10.36 4.65 -8.57
C GLY A 75 -9.67 3.44 -7.96
N ALA A 76 -9.49 3.43 -6.63
CA ALA A 76 -8.93 2.32 -5.86
C ALA A 76 -7.63 1.77 -6.46
N VAL A 77 -6.72 2.66 -6.87
CA VAL A 77 -5.51 2.27 -7.62
C VAL A 77 -4.62 1.37 -6.74
N TYR A 78 -4.38 0.15 -7.24
CA TYR A 78 -3.42 -0.79 -6.68
C TYR A 78 -2.02 -0.49 -7.23
N THR A 79 -1.08 -0.24 -6.33
CA THR A 79 0.34 -0.17 -6.69
C THR A 79 0.95 -1.56 -6.67
N GLU A 80 1.79 -1.85 -7.65
CA GLU A 80 2.63 -3.05 -7.63
C GLU A 80 3.46 -3.11 -6.34
N HIS A 81 3.75 -4.33 -5.89
CA HIS A 81 4.63 -4.51 -4.76
C HIS A 81 6.05 -4.07 -5.16
N TRP A 82 6.74 -3.32 -4.30
CA TRP A 82 8.05 -2.71 -4.61
C TRP A 82 9.08 -3.71 -5.15
N ALA A 83 9.02 -4.97 -4.71
CA ALA A 83 9.91 -6.04 -5.16
C ALA A 83 9.74 -6.42 -6.65
N PHE A 84 8.60 -6.09 -7.27
CA PHE A 84 8.33 -6.33 -8.69
C PHE A 84 8.52 -5.08 -9.56
N VAL A 85 8.73 -3.92 -8.94
CA VAL A 85 9.06 -2.70 -9.66
C VAL A 85 10.57 -2.67 -9.86
N ALA A 86 11.01 -2.74 -11.12
CA ALA A 86 12.43 -2.67 -11.45
C ALA A 86 13.03 -1.37 -10.87
N PRO A 87 14.19 -1.43 -10.17
CA PRO A 87 14.85 -0.25 -9.67
C PRO A 87 15.13 0.73 -10.81
N LYS A 88 14.67 1.98 -10.66
CA LYS A 88 15.00 3.04 -11.61
C LYS A 88 16.40 3.54 -11.30
N VAL A 89 17.34 3.34 -12.22
CA VAL A 89 18.71 3.88 -12.09
C VAL A 89 18.63 5.41 -12.05
N SER A 90 19.13 6.02 -10.99
CA SER A 90 19.29 7.47 -10.87
C SER A 90 20.52 7.92 -11.62
N ALA A 91 20.45 9.11 -12.26
CA ALA A 91 21.63 9.71 -12.87
C ALA A 91 22.68 10.00 -11.79
N LEU A 92 23.96 9.78 -12.12
CA LEU A 92 25.06 10.03 -11.21
C LEU A 92 25.15 11.53 -10.85
N PRO A 93 25.54 11.86 -9.61
CA PRO A 93 25.80 13.23 -9.20
C PRO A 93 26.83 13.92 -10.10
N LYS A 94 26.63 15.23 -10.34
CA LYS A 94 27.63 16.05 -11.03
C LYS A 94 28.74 16.44 -10.06
N VAL A 95 29.96 16.08 -10.41
CA VAL A 95 31.18 16.38 -9.66
C VAL A 95 32.12 17.27 -10.48
N LYS A 96 32.98 18.04 -9.82
CA LYS A 96 33.99 18.91 -10.44
C LYS A 96 35.18 18.07 -10.93
N GLU A 97 35.64 17.11 -10.13
CA GLU A 97 36.74 16.21 -10.49
C GLU A 97 36.21 14.89 -11.08
N VAL A 98 36.05 14.86 -12.41
CA VAL A 98 35.44 13.72 -13.12
C VAL A 98 36.31 12.46 -13.19
N ASP A 99 37.63 12.59 -12.97
CA ASP A 99 38.60 11.48 -13.06
C ASP A 99 38.89 10.80 -11.71
N TRP A 100 38.44 11.39 -10.60
CA TRP A 100 38.61 10.83 -9.26
C TRP A 100 37.71 9.62 -8.96
N PRO A 101 36.42 9.59 -9.38
CA PRO A 101 35.55 8.44 -9.17
C PRO A 101 36.06 7.18 -9.89
N LEU A 102 36.30 6.10 -9.15
CA LEU A 102 36.69 4.79 -9.70
C LEU A 102 35.47 3.89 -9.92
N ASN A 103 34.36 4.17 -9.22
CA ASN A 103 33.08 3.48 -9.37
C ASN A 103 31.90 4.46 -9.15
N GLU A 104 30.67 3.98 -9.38
CA GLU A 104 29.45 4.81 -9.27
C GLU A 104 29.20 5.40 -7.87
N LEU A 105 29.60 4.71 -6.79
CA LEU A 105 29.43 5.20 -5.42
C LEU A 105 30.35 6.40 -5.14
N ASP A 106 31.51 6.45 -5.80
CA ASP A 106 32.49 7.51 -5.59
C ASP A 106 31.94 8.88 -6.05
N TYR A 107 31.04 8.92 -7.04
CA TYR A 107 30.36 10.16 -7.45
C TYR A 107 29.52 10.76 -6.31
N TYR A 108 28.90 9.94 -5.47
CA TYR A 108 28.12 10.41 -4.33
C TYR A 108 29.03 10.90 -3.20
N THR A 109 30.11 10.16 -2.93
CA THR A 109 31.13 10.58 -1.95
C THR A 109 31.77 11.90 -2.36
N LEU A 110 32.22 12.01 -3.61
CA LEU A 110 32.89 13.20 -4.12
C LEU A 110 31.95 14.41 -4.15
N ARG A 111 30.68 14.22 -4.53
CA ARG A 111 29.67 15.29 -4.46
C ARG A 111 29.55 15.87 -3.05
N GLN A 112 29.60 15.02 -2.03
CA GLN A 112 29.55 15.45 -0.62
C GLN A 112 30.82 16.21 -0.21
N LEU A 113 31.99 15.81 -0.70
CA LEU A 113 33.27 16.48 -0.43
C LEU A 113 33.42 17.82 -1.15
N GLU A 114 32.80 17.98 -2.33
CA GLU A 114 32.83 19.20 -3.14
C GLU A 114 31.76 20.25 -2.77
N SER A 115 30.87 19.90 -1.82
CA SER A 115 29.81 20.76 -1.29
C SER A 115 30.35 21.80 -0.31
#